data_AF-A0A6M4P859-F1
#
_entry.id   AF-A0A6M4P859-F1
#
_cell.length_a   1.000
_cell.length_b   1.000
_cell.length_c   1.000
_cell.angle_alpha   90.00
_cell.angle_beta   90.00
_cell.angle_gamma   90.00
#
_symmetry.space_group_name_H-M   'P 1'
#
loop_
_entity.id
_entity.type
_entity.pdbx_description
1 polymer ?
#
loop_
_entity_poly.entity_id
_entity_poly.type
_entity_poly.pdbx_seq_one_letter_code
_entity_poly.pdbx_strand_id
1 'polypeptide(L)'
;MKRGLIVIGMLFGIFGYAQKSTQKSYKKPVKKSVKKTVPATSKKVAAAVVAEVPVEQSIEKVGEKNEHEADTPEQYEIIAQKIIKKNGWIKNRNSSFVRGIEGFVKGVYVGGGKVYVLIEVANRTNINYDVESISFITSPVQVKDRQIEAEEKIFSPIYAIQTESIAKKSREKLLFVFDKFTISDNKNLLFIMSEIDGERTISLDIKPKYIVGAEYVK
;
A
#
# COMPACT_ATOMS: atom_id res chain seq x y z
N MET A 1 -27.78 -65.56 6.84
CA MET A 1 -27.16 -64.26 6.46
C MET A 1 -27.71 -63.18 7.38
N LYS A 2 -26.79 -62.44 8.01
CA LYS A 2 -26.90 -61.15 8.75
C LYS A 2 -28.06 -60.93 9.74
N ARG A 3 -27.70 -61.03 11.04
CA ARG A 3 -28.40 -60.43 12.18
C ARG A 3 -28.00 -58.95 12.28
N GLY A 4 -28.98 -58.04 12.35
CA GLY A 4 -28.77 -56.63 12.63
C GLY A 4 -28.84 -56.37 14.14
N LEU A 5 -27.79 -55.76 14.69
CA LEU A 5 -27.71 -55.31 16.08
C LEU A 5 -27.74 -53.77 16.05
N ILE A 6 -28.81 -53.17 16.56
CA ILE A 6 -28.93 -51.72 16.80
C ILE A 6 -28.86 -51.51 18.30
N VAL A 7 -27.81 -50.85 18.76
CA VAL A 7 -27.57 -50.60 20.18
C VAL A 7 -26.97 -49.20 20.37
N ILE A 8 -27.74 -48.41 21.13
CA ILE A 8 -27.37 -47.32 22.05
C ILE A 8 -27.14 -45.92 21.45
N GLY A 9 -28.18 -45.09 21.66
CA GLY A 9 -28.03 -43.65 21.81
C GLY A 9 -27.46 -43.30 23.18
N MET A 10 -26.56 -42.31 23.20
CA MET A 10 -26.09 -41.63 24.40
C MET A 10 -26.69 -40.22 24.47
N LEU A 11 -27.28 -39.95 25.64
CA LEU A 11 -27.75 -38.69 26.19
C LEU A 11 -26.58 -37.71 26.51
N PHE A 12 -26.96 -36.55 27.07
CA PHE A 12 -26.17 -35.38 27.52
C PHE A 12 -26.11 -34.28 26.45
N GLY A 13 -26.87 -33.17 26.51
CA GLY A 13 -27.34 -32.40 27.65
C GLY A 13 -26.41 -31.20 27.86
N ILE A 14 -26.93 -29.96 27.73
CA ILE A 14 -26.67 -28.81 28.60
C ILE A 14 -27.47 -27.60 28.08
N PHE A 15 -28.20 -27.03 29.04
CA PHE A 15 -29.02 -25.83 28.99
C PHE A 15 -28.18 -24.60 29.36
N GLY A 16 -28.57 -23.42 28.87
CA GLY A 16 -28.12 -22.12 29.38
C GLY A 16 -27.02 -21.46 28.54
N TYR A 17 -26.95 -20.15 28.36
CA TYR A 17 -27.62 -19.03 29.01
C TYR A 17 -27.68 -17.86 28.02
N ALA A 18 -28.74 -17.05 28.11
CA ALA A 18 -28.87 -15.78 27.44
C ALA A 18 -27.94 -14.72 28.07
N GLN A 19 -27.34 -13.85 27.25
CA GLN A 19 -26.88 -12.53 27.72
C GLN A 19 -27.24 -11.45 26.70
N LYS A 20 -28.36 -10.79 27.01
CA LYS A 20 -28.81 -9.50 26.48
C LYS A 20 -27.85 -8.43 27.02
N SER A 21 -27.01 -7.83 26.17
CA SER A 21 -26.20 -6.68 26.58
C SER A 21 -26.95 -5.37 26.31
N THR A 22 -27.05 -4.56 27.35
CA THR A 22 -27.79 -3.30 27.41
C THR A 22 -27.01 -2.16 26.75
N GLN A 23 -27.66 -1.42 25.84
CA GLN A 23 -27.14 -0.13 25.37
C GLN A 23 -26.97 0.85 26.54
N LYS A 24 -25.79 1.45 26.65
CA LYS A 24 -25.56 2.63 27.51
C LYS A 24 -25.45 3.87 26.63
N SER A 25 -26.49 4.69 26.69
CA SER A 25 -26.53 6.06 26.15
C SER A 25 -25.75 6.97 27.10
N TYR A 26 -24.69 7.61 26.60
CA TYR A 26 -23.95 8.65 27.33
C TYR A 26 -24.21 10.01 26.68
N LYS A 27 -24.97 10.87 27.38
CA LYS A 27 -25.14 12.29 27.05
C LYS A 27 -23.85 13.04 27.40
N LYS A 28 -23.22 13.71 26.44
CA LYS A 28 -22.10 14.63 26.70
C LYS A 28 -22.60 15.99 27.20
N PRO A 29 -21.96 16.61 28.20
CA PRO A 29 -22.34 17.93 28.69
C PRO A 29 -21.90 19.05 27.73
N VAL A 30 -22.79 20.02 27.53
CA VAL A 30 -22.58 21.28 26.80
C VAL A 30 -21.68 22.20 27.62
N LYS A 31 -20.62 22.77 27.02
CA LYS A 31 -19.95 23.98 27.53
C LYS A 31 -19.99 25.08 26.48
N LYS A 32 -20.66 26.18 26.84
CA LYS A 32 -20.79 27.43 26.09
C LYS A 32 -19.55 28.32 26.29
N SER A 33 -19.15 28.93 25.17
CA SER A 33 -18.60 30.29 24.96
C SER A 33 -17.58 30.88 25.93
N VAL A 34 -16.43 31.32 25.38
CA VAL A 34 -15.99 32.72 25.52
C VAL A 34 -15.47 33.22 24.17
N LYS A 35 -16.12 34.27 23.68
CA LYS A 35 -15.80 35.09 22.51
C LYS A 35 -14.87 36.21 23.02
N LYS A 36 -13.74 36.48 22.35
CA LYS A 36 -13.05 37.77 22.53
C LYS A 36 -12.62 38.35 21.18
N THR A 37 -13.44 39.31 20.76
CA THR A 37 -13.26 40.35 19.73
C THR A 37 -12.03 41.22 20.10
N VAL A 38 -11.19 41.78 19.22
CA VAL A 38 -11.27 42.98 18.32
C VAL A 38 -9.77 43.35 18.02
N PRO A 39 -9.33 44.25 17.09
CA PRO A 39 -9.83 44.72 15.79
C PRO A 39 -8.82 44.56 14.63
N ALA A 40 -9.34 44.76 13.40
CA ALA A 40 -8.61 45.24 12.25
C ALA A 40 -8.23 46.73 12.40
N THR A 41 -7.04 47.13 11.96
CA THR A 41 -6.79 48.52 11.57
C THR A 41 -5.90 48.60 10.34
N SER A 42 -6.50 49.00 9.23
CA SER A 42 -5.84 49.52 8.04
C SER A 42 -5.44 50.99 8.26
N LYS A 43 -4.24 51.40 7.82
CA LYS A 43 -4.03 52.71 7.16
C LYS A 43 -2.65 52.80 6.47
N LYS A 44 -2.71 53.33 5.24
CA LYS A 44 -1.67 53.73 4.29
C LYS A 44 -0.69 54.78 4.84
N VAL A 45 0.53 54.87 4.28
CA VAL A 45 1.28 56.06 3.74
C VAL A 45 2.56 55.50 3.07
N ALA A 46 2.71 55.43 1.73
CA ALA A 46 3.18 56.43 0.76
C ALA A 46 4.71 56.54 0.57
N ALA A 47 5.07 56.70 -0.72
CA ALA A 47 6.21 57.37 -1.31
C ALA A 47 7.57 56.66 -1.41
N ALA A 48 8.07 56.69 -2.65
CA ALA A 48 9.32 56.18 -3.18
C ALA A 48 10.49 57.17 -2.96
N VAL A 49 11.71 56.64 -2.83
CA VAL A 49 12.96 57.34 -3.19
C VAL A 49 13.95 56.30 -3.76
N VAL A 50 14.57 56.67 -4.88
CA VAL A 50 15.60 55.99 -5.67
C VAL A 50 16.99 56.51 -5.28
N ALA A 51 18.01 55.64 -5.34
CA ALA A 51 19.49 55.85 -5.37
C ALA A 51 20.15 54.88 -4.36
N GLU A 52 21.25 54.15 -4.58
CA GLU A 52 22.24 53.97 -5.65
C GLU A 52 22.97 52.63 -5.36
N VAL A 53 23.54 51.99 -6.38
CA VAL A 53 24.36 50.75 -6.33
C VAL A 53 25.83 51.17 -6.15
N PRO A 54 26.72 50.45 -5.41
CA PRO A 54 27.65 49.55 -6.13
C PRO A 54 28.28 48.35 -5.35
N VAL A 55 28.77 47.39 -6.15
CA VAL A 55 29.86 46.40 -5.92
C VAL A 55 29.56 45.07 -5.18
N GLU A 56 29.24 44.07 -5.99
CA GLU A 56 30.03 42.83 -6.22
C GLU A 56 30.78 42.19 -5.03
N GLN A 57 30.23 41.07 -4.53
CA GLN A 57 31.03 39.96 -3.99
C GLN A 57 30.44 38.64 -4.52
N SER A 58 31.21 38.02 -5.39
CA SER A 58 31.04 36.67 -5.93
C SER A 58 31.82 35.66 -5.08
N ILE A 59 31.36 34.40 -5.11
CA ILE A 59 32.00 33.16 -4.60
C ILE A 59 31.76 32.97 -3.07
N GLU A 60 31.05 31.94 -2.56
CA GLU A 60 31.14 30.51 -2.83
C GLU A 60 29.79 29.78 -2.79
N LYS A 61 29.46 29.14 -3.91
CA LYS A 61 28.44 28.10 -4.00
C LYS A 61 29.11 26.82 -3.49
N VAL A 62 28.95 26.50 -2.20
CA VAL A 62 29.28 25.15 -1.70
C VAL A 62 28.34 24.19 -2.41
N GLY A 63 28.89 23.51 -3.42
CA GLY A 63 28.22 22.46 -4.16
C GLY A 63 27.86 21.33 -3.20
N GLU A 64 26.60 21.30 -2.79
CA GLU A 64 25.96 20.06 -2.38
C GLU A 64 25.99 19.15 -3.61
N LYS A 65 26.91 18.18 -3.59
CA LYS A 65 26.95 17.07 -4.53
C LYS A 65 25.68 16.26 -4.31
N ASN A 66 24.58 16.70 -4.91
CA ASN A 66 23.52 15.79 -5.28
C ASN A 66 24.10 14.92 -6.39
N GLU A 67 24.65 13.78 -5.99
CA GLU A 67 24.79 12.62 -6.87
C GLU A 67 23.37 12.17 -7.25
N HIS A 68 22.72 12.95 -8.11
CA HIS A 68 21.72 12.42 -9.00
C HIS A 68 22.52 11.62 -10.04
N GLU A 69 22.79 10.35 -9.74
CA GLU A 69 22.95 9.37 -10.80
C GLU A 69 21.77 9.61 -11.75
N ALA A 70 22.07 10.04 -12.98
CA ALA A 70 21.05 10.21 -13.99
C ALA A 70 20.54 8.80 -14.30
N ASP A 71 19.45 8.43 -13.64
CA ASP A 71 18.77 7.15 -13.84
C ASP A 71 18.22 7.12 -15.27
N THR A 72 19.04 6.67 -16.22
CA THR A 72 18.61 6.45 -17.60
C THR A 72 17.53 5.38 -17.59
N PRO A 73 16.47 5.49 -18.44
CA PRO A 73 15.41 4.48 -18.54
C PRO A 73 15.91 3.03 -18.57
N GLU A 74 17.03 2.80 -19.25
CA GLU A 74 17.69 1.50 -19.37
C GLU A 74 18.13 0.89 -18.02
N GLN A 75 18.55 1.71 -17.05
CA GLN A 75 19.13 1.21 -15.80
C GLN A 75 18.09 0.50 -14.93
N TYR A 76 16.92 1.11 -14.74
CA TYR A 76 15.90 0.49 -13.90
C TYR A 76 15.30 -0.76 -14.56
N GLU A 77 15.28 -0.83 -15.89
CA GLU A 77 14.84 -2.02 -16.62
C GLU A 77 15.81 -3.19 -16.44
N ILE A 78 17.12 -2.95 -16.51
CA ILE A 78 18.14 -3.99 -16.26
C ILE A 78 18.01 -4.54 -14.84
N ILE A 79 17.86 -3.65 -13.84
CA ILE A 79 17.65 -4.04 -12.44
C ILE A 79 16.33 -4.82 -12.31
N ALA A 80 15.27 -4.40 -13.00
CA ALA A 80 13.99 -5.09 -13.00
C ALA A 80 14.11 -6.53 -13.52
N GLN A 81 14.82 -6.73 -14.64
CA GLN A 81 15.09 -8.05 -15.21
C GLN A 81 15.95 -8.95 -14.30
N LYS A 82 16.76 -8.35 -13.42
CA LYS A 82 17.50 -9.09 -12.38
C LYS A 82 16.60 -9.48 -11.22
N ILE A 83 15.73 -8.58 -10.77
CA ILE A 83 14.85 -8.79 -9.61
C ILE A 83 13.77 -9.84 -9.91
N ILE A 84 13.15 -9.81 -11.09
CA ILE A 84 12.06 -10.75 -11.45
C ILE A 84 12.48 -12.22 -11.31
N LYS A 85 13.77 -12.52 -11.52
CA LYS A 85 14.35 -13.86 -11.41
C LYS A 85 14.56 -14.30 -9.95
N LYS A 86 14.58 -13.36 -8.99
CA LYS A 86 14.75 -13.67 -7.55
C LYS A 86 13.51 -14.37 -6.99
N ASN A 87 13.69 -15.12 -5.92
CA ASN A 87 12.58 -15.77 -5.19
C ASN A 87 11.83 -14.83 -4.24
N GLY A 88 12.38 -13.65 -3.95
CA GLY A 88 11.87 -12.78 -2.88
C GLY A 88 12.46 -13.11 -1.51
N TRP A 89 12.61 -12.09 -0.67
CA TRP A 89 13.06 -12.22 0.71
C TRP A 89 11.90 -12.25 1.72
N ILE A 90 10.69 -11.85 1.32
CA ILE A 90 9.49 -11.93 2.15
C ILE A 90 8.97 -13.37 2.10
N LYS A 91 9.18 -14.11 3.19
CA LYS A 91 8.79 -15.53 3.33
C LYS A 91 7.46 -15.76 4.06
N ASN A 92 6.86 -14.72 4.64
CA ASN A 92 5.66 -14.87 5.45
C ASN A 92 4.40 -15.07 4.59
N ARG A 93 3.28 -15.42 5.24
CA ARG A 93 1.95 -15.52 4.62
C ARG A 93 1.31 -14.14 4.35
N ASN A 94 2.06 -13.17 3.83
CA ASN A 94 1.46 -11.95 3.27
C ASN A 94 0.88 -12.29 1.90
N SER A 95 -0.24 -13.01 1.96
CA SER A 95 -0.91 -13.61 0.83
C SER A 95 -2.40 -13.33 0.90
N SER A 96 -3.01 -13.21 -0.27
CA SER A 96 -4.46 -13.14 -0.41
C SER A 96 -4.92 -14.25 -1.32
N PHE A 97 -6.01 -14.92 -0.95
CA PHE A 97 -6.56 -16.03 -1.71
C PHE A 97 -8.04 -15.78 -1.98
N VAL A 98 -8.41 -15.61 -3.24
CA VAL A 98 -9.78 -15.33 -3.67
C VAL A 98 -10.13 -16.27 -4.81
N ARG A 99 -11.11 -17.16 -4.57
CA ARG A 99 -11.71 -18.03 -5.60
C ARG A 99 -10.68 -18.74 -6.49
N GLY A 100 -9.60 -19.25 -5.87
CA GLY A 100 -8.55 -20.00 -6.56
C GLY A 100 -7.38 -19.18 -7.10
N ILE A 101 -7.41 -17.86 -6.98
CA ILE A 101 -6.28 -16.98 -7.29
C ILE A 101 -5.58 -16.62 -5.98
N GLU A 102 -4.27 -16.80 -5.96
CA GLU A 102 -3.44 -16.56 -4.78
C GLU A 102 -2.34 -15.56 -5.10
N GLY A 103 -2.32 -14.43 -4.42
CA GLY A 103 -1.28 -13.41 -4.55
C GLY A 103 -0.30 -13.45 -3.38
N PHE A 104 0.96 -13.08 -3.63
CA PHE A 104 2.01 -12.96 -2.63
C PHE A 104 2.86 -11.72 -2.90
N VAL A 105 3.16 -10.94 -1.86
CA VAL A 105 4.24 -9.93 -1.92
C VAL A 105 5.56 -10.64 -1.62
N LYS A 106 6.43 -10.76 -2.63
CA LYS A 106 7.68 -11.53 -2.53
C LYS A 106 8.86 -10.70 -2.05
N GLY A 107 8.87 -9.40 -2.35
CA GLY A 107 9.93 -8.52 -1.92
C GLY A 107 9.72 -7.08 -2.35
N VAL A 108 10.35 -6.17 -1.61
CA VAL A 108 10.56 -4.79 -2.05
C VAL A 108 12.07 -4.57 -2.16
N TYR A 109 12.49 -3.86 -3.20
CA TYR A 109 13.89 -3.59 -3.50
C TYR A 109 14.09 -2.12 -3.83
N VAL A 110 15.32 -1.65 -3.69
CA VAL A 110 15.74 -0.31 -4.07
C VAL A 110 17.04 -0.35 -4.87
N GLY A 111 17.17 0.49 -5.89
CA GLY A 111 18.35 0.56 -6.75
C GLY A 111 18.17 1.64 -7.80
N GLY A 112 19.24 2.35 -8.19
CA GLY A 112 19.18 3.45 -9.16
C GLY A 112 18.03 4.42 -8.88
N GLY A 113 17.95 4.93 -7.64
CA GLY A 113 16.91 5.89 -7.25
C GLY A 113 15.44 5.39 -7.28
N LYS A 114 15.16 4.14 -7.63
CA LYS A 114 13.80 3.58 -7.78
C LYS A 114 13.45 2.57 -6.71
N VAL A 115 12.14 2.33 -6.56
CA VAL A 115 11.57 1.29 -5.70
C VAL A 115 10.93 0.21 -6.58
N TYR A 116 11.23 -1.05 -6.28
CA TYR A 116 10.72 -2.19 -7.03
C TYR A 116 9.88 -3.08 -6.12
N VAL A 117 8.68 -3.44 -6.56
CA VAL A 117 7.76 -4.31 -5.83
C VAL A 117 7.59 -5.61 -6.60
N LEU A 118 8.09 -6.71 -6.05
CA LEU A 118 7.98 -8.05 -6.63
C LEU A 118 6.77 -8.78 -6.05
N ILE A 119 5.86 -9.18 -6.94
CA ILE A 119 4.61 -9.88 -6.63
C ILE A 119 4.62 -11.21 -7.36
N GLU A 120 4.00 -12.22 -6.76
CA GLU A 120 3.79 -13.52 -7.39
C GLU A 120 2.31 -13.85 -7.28
N VAL A 121 1.70 -14.23 -8.40
CA VAL A 121 0.29 -14.62 -8.46
C VAL A 121 0.21 -16.03 -9.00
N ALA A 122 -0.48 -16.91 -8.28
CA ALA A 122 -0.71 -18.29 -8.66
C ALA A 122 -2.20 -18.50 -8.96
N ASN A 123 -2.48 -19.02 -10.15
CA ASN A 123 -3.81 -19.44 -10.54
C ASN A 123 -3.96 -20.94 -10.27
N ARG A 124 -4.72 -21.29 -9.22
CA ARG A 124 -4.99 -22.68 -8.84
C ARG A 124 -6.24 -23.24 -9.52
N THR A 125 -6.92 -22.49 -10.38
CA THR A 125 -8.13 -22.91 -11.06
C THR A 125 -7.84 -23.63 -12.38
N ASN A 126 -8.88 -24.17 -13.01
CA ASN A 126 -8.81 -24.82 -14.33
C ASN A 126 -9.14 -23.85 -15.49
N ILE A 127 -9.40 -22.59 -15.18
CA ILE A 127 -9.69 -21.51 -16.13
C ILE A 127 -8.56 -20.49 -16.04
N ASN A 128 -8.31 -19.76 -17.13
CA ASN A 128 -7.37 -18.65 -17.10
C ASN A 128 -7.92 -17.53 -16.21
N TYR A 129 -7.04 -16.62 -15.84
CA TYR A 129 -7.39 -15.38 -15.14
C TYR A 129 -6.92 -14.24 -16.02
N ASP A 130 -7.84 -13.65 -16.75
CA ASP A 130 -7.54 -12.57 -17.69
C ASP A 130 -7.58 -11.25 -16.92
N VAL A 131 -6.44 -10.56 -16.87
CA VAL A 131 -6.22 -9.40 -16.00
C VAL A 131 -6.86 -8.17 -16.62
N GLU A 132 -7.79 -7.53 -15.91
CA GLU A 132 -8.41 -6.27 -16.38
C GLU A 132 -7.59 -5.07 -16.00
N SER A 133 -7.31 -4.94 -14.70
CA SER A 133 -6.54 -3.83 -14.17
C SER A 133 -5.66 -4.23 -13.01
N ILE A 134 -4.56 -3.49 -12.89
CA ILE A 134 -3.64 -3.53 -11.76
C ILE A 134 -3.51 -2.11 -11.24
N SER A 135 -3.71 -1.90 -9.94
CA SER A 135 -3.60 -0.60 -9.31
C SER A 135 -2.89 -0.65 -7.96
N PHE A 136 -2.31 0.49 -7.59
CA PHE A 136 -1.65 0.69 -6.32
C PHE A 136 -2.24 1.93 -5.64
N ILE A 137 -2.82 1.73 -4.46
CA ILE A 137 -3.42 2.83 -3.69
C ILE A 137 -2.95 2.79 -2.23
N THR A 138 -2.97 3.90 -1.52
CA THR A 138 -2.82 3.84 -0.06
C THR A 138 -4.09 3.36 0.61
N SER A 139 -3.97 2.42 1.54
CA SER A 139 -5.06 1.99 2.41
C SER A 139 -4.72 2.30 3.88
N PRO A 140 -5.62 2.89 4.67
CA PRO A 140 -5.37 3.14 6.09
C PRO A 140 -5.27 1.81 6.86
N VAL A 141 -4.23 1.68 7.70
CA VAL A 141 -4.11 0.54 8.61
C VAL A 141 -5.15 0.72 9.70
N GLN A 142 -6.15 -0.18 9.80
CA GLN A 142 -7.18 -0.07 10.84
C GLN A 142 -6.55 -0.20 12.24
N VAL A 143 -6.57 0.90 13.02
CA VAL A 143 -6.18 0.92 14.43
C VAL A 143 -7.45 1.15 15.26
N LYS A 144 -7.70 0.26 16.23
CA LYS A 144 -8.98 0.13 16.97
C LYS A 144 -9.52 1.43 17.61
N ASP A 145 -8.68 2.44 17.82
CA ASP A 145 -9.05 3.65 18.59
C ASP A 145 -8.72 4.98 17.90
N ARG A 146 -8.35 4.99 16.61
CA ARG A 146 -8.03 6.23 15.88
C ARG A 146 -8.69 6.25 14.51
N GLN A 147 -9.47 7.30 14.26
CA GLN A 147 -9.94 7.63 12.92
C GLN A 147 -8.72 8.13 12.13
N ILE A 148 -8.16 7.25 11.29
CA ILE A 148 -7.05 7.61 10.41
C ILE A 148 -7.66 8.27 9.18
N GLU A 149 -7.06 9.38 8.77
CA GLU A 149 -7.43 10.12 7.57
C GLU A 149 -7.41 9.19 6.35
N ALA A 150 -8.58 9.07 5.71
CA ALA A 150 -8.85 8.13 4.63
C ALA A 150 -8.44 8.68 3.26
N GLU A 151 -7.40 9.52 3.21
CA GLU A 151 -6.87 9.98 1.93
C GLU A 151 -6.22 8.82 1.18
N GLU A 152 -6.90 8.40 0.12
CA GLU A 152 -6.41 7.45 -0.88
C GLU A 152 -5.54 8.20 -1.89
N LYS A 153 -4.27 7.79 -1.98
CA LYS A 153 -3.32 8.24 -3.00
C LYS A 153 -3.01 7.09 -3.95
N ILE A 154 -3.10 7.37 -5.25
CA ILE A 154 -2.72 6.43 -6.32
C ILE A 154 -1.20 6.50 -6.54
N PHE A 155 -0.58 5.35 -6.74
CA PHE A 155 0.83 5.22 -7.12
C PHE A 155 0.91 4.59 -8.51
N SER A 156 1.41 5.34 -9.48
CA SER A 156 1.58 4.85 -10.84
C SER A 156 2.99 4.29 -11.03
N PRO A 157 3.16 3.04 -11.49
CA PRO A 157 4.46 2.52 -11.83
C PRO A 157 5.01 3.23 -13.08
N ILE A 158 6.32 3.51 -13.09
CA ILE A 158 7.03 4.05 -14.26
C ILE A 158 7.44 2.94 -15.24
N TYR A 159 7.53 1.71 -14.75
CA TYR A 159 7.82 0.51 -15.54
C TYR A 159 7.20 -0.72 -14.87
N ALA A 160 6.76 -1.68 -15.68
CA ALA A 160 6.17 -2.90 -15.19
C ALA A 160 6.55 -4.10 -16.06
N ILE A 161 6.90 -5.21 -15.42
CA ILE A 161 6.89 -6.55 -16.01
C ILE A 161 5.60 -7.20 -15.51
N GLN A 162 4.58 -7.22 -16.36
CA GLN A 162 3.26 -7.75 -16.04
C GLN A 162 2.76 -8.69 -17.14
N THR A 163 1.67 -9.41 -16.86
CA THR A 163 0.99 -10.29 -17.82
C THR A 163 -0.46 -9.87 -17.99
N GLU A 164 -1.00 -10.07 -19.19
CA GLU A 164 -2.42 -9.85 -19.51
C GLU A 164 -3.28 -11.02 -19.06
N SER A 165 -2.70 -12.21 -18.90
CA SER A 165 -3.42 -13.40 -18.44
C SER A 165 -2.52 -14.33 -17.63
N ILE A 166 -3.11 -14.95 -16.61
CA ILE A 166 -2.46 -15.98 -15.79
C ILE A 166 -3.11 -17.32 -16.14
N ALA A 167 -2.35 -18.16 -16.82
CA ALA A 167 -2.83 -19.46 -17.28
C ALA A 167 -3.33 -20.35 -16.13
N LYS A 168 -4.26 -21.25 -16.45
CA LYS A 168 -4.73 -22.26 -15.49
C LYS A 168 -3.55 -23.04 -14.88
N LYS A 169 -3.63 -23.32 -13.57
CA LYS A 169 -2.60 -24.08 -12.82
C LYS A 169 -1.18 -23.53 -12.96
N SER A 170 -1.01 -22.25 -13.29
CA SER A 170 0.30 -21.61 -13.42
C SER A 170 0.56 -20.61 -12.30
N ARG A 171 1.77 -20.06 -12.32
CA ARG A 171 2.22 -19.02 -11.41
C ARG A 171 3.09 -18.05 -12.18
N GLU A 172 2.76 -16.77 -12.06
CA GLU A 172 3.47 -15.68 -12.72
C GLU A 172 4.06 -14.73 -11.68
N LYS A 173 5.24 -14.20 -11.97
CA LYS A 173 5.84 -13.12 -11.20
C LYS A 173 5.61 -11.82 -11.94
N LEU A 174 5.27 -10.79 -11.19
CA LEU A 174 5.04 -9.44 -11.66
C LEU A 174 5.98 -8.50 -10.91
N LEU A 175 6.49 -7.50 -11.61
CA LEU A 175 7.39 -6.52 -11.02
C LEU A 175 6.97 -5.13 -11.43
N PHE A 176 6.86 -4.24 -10.45
CA PHE A 176 6.45 -2.86 -10.65
C PHE A 176 7.53 -1.94 -10.12
N VAL A 177 7.89 -0.93 -10.91
CA VAL A 177 8.93 0.05 -10.60
C VAL A 177 8.28 1.39 -10.39
N PHE A 178 8.68 2.08 -9.33
CA PHE A 178 8.17 3.39 -8.97
C PHE A 178 9.34 4.35 -8.74
N ASP A 179 9.09 5.64 -8.93
CA ASP A 179 9.94 6.67 -8.34
C ASP A 179 10.00 6.50 -6.83
N LYS A 180 11.12 6.93 -6.23
CA LYS A 180 11.27 6.88 -4.78
C LYS A 180 10.13 7.65 -4.10
N PHE A 181 9.42 6.95 -3.22
CA PHE A 181 8.33 7.53 -2.43
C PHE A 181 8.46 7.13 -0.96
N THR A 182 7.68 7.81 -0.11
CA THR A 182 7.51 7.46 1.31
C THR A 182 6.03 7.21 1.60
N ILE A 183 5.76 6.35 2.57
CA ILE A 183 4.42 6.07 3.08
C ILE A 183 4.49 6.14 4.60
N SER A 184 3.53 6.83 5.20
CA SER A 184 3.40 6.93 6.65
C SER A 184 3.12 5.57 7.29
N ASP A 185 3.59 5.33 8.52
CA ASP A 185 3.45 4.04 9.20
C ASP A 185 1.98 3.59 9.44
N ASN A 186 1.03 4.51 9.35
CA ASN A 186 -0.41 4.27 9.49
C ASN A 186 -1.12 3.95 8.17
N LYS A 187 -0.40 3.86 7.05
CA LYS A 187 -0.95 3.51 5.72
C LYS A 187 -0.17 2.33 5.14
N ASN A 188 -0.85 1.42 4.46
CA ASN A 188 -0.21 0.42 3.59
C ASN A 188 -0.28 0.90 2.14
N LEU A 189 0.65 0.44 1.31
CA LEU A 189 0.43 0.41 -0.13
C LEU A 189 -0.35 -0.86 -0.46
N LEU A 190 -1.51 -0.71 -1.10
CA LEU A 190 -2.39 -1.80 -1.47
C LEU A 190 -2.23 -2.07 -2.96
N PHE A 191 -1.76 -3.27 -3.30
CA PHE A 191 -1.85 -3.80 -4.66
C PHE A 191 -3.25 -4.37 -4.87
N ILE A 192 -3.90 -4.04 -5.98
CA ILE A 192 -5.21 -4.56 -6.38
C ILE A 192 -5.11 -5.06 -7.80
N MET A 193 -5.58 -6.28 -8.05
CA MET A 193 -5.69 -6.88 -9.37
C MET A 193 -7.09 -7.45 -9.57
N SER A 194 -7.71 -7.09 -10.69
CA SER A 194 -9.08 -7.50 -11.08
C SER A 194 -9.07 -8.36 -12.36
N GLU A 195 -10.15 -9.10 -12.56
CA GLU A 195 -10.36 -10.00 -13.69
C GLU A 195 -11.35 -9.39 -14.69
N ILE A 196 -11.05 -9.51 -15.99
CA ILE A 196 -11.95 -9.09 -17.08
C ILE A 196 -13.27 -9.86 -16.98
N ASP A 197 -14.39 -9.14 -17.00
CA ASP A 197 -15.75 -9.69 -16.96
C ASP A 197 -15.96 -10.69 -15.81
N GLY A 198 -15.19 -10.54 -14.72
CA GLY A 198 -15.14 -11.47 -13.60
C GLY A 198 -15.34 -10.79 -12.25
N GLU A 199 -15.65 -11.60 -11.22
CA GLU A 199 -15.80 -11.13 -9.83
C GLU A 199 -14.56 -11.41 -8.97
N ARG A 200 -13.49 -11.93 -9.57
CA ARG A 200 -12.26 -12.25 -8.85
C ARG A 200 -11.41 -10.99 -8.77
N THR A 201 -11.28 -10.44 -7.57
CA THR A 201 -10.34 -9.35 -7.27
C THR A 201 -9.46 -9.78 -6.11
N ILE A 202 -8.14 -9.71 -6.29
CA ILE A 202 -7.17 -9.94 -5.22
C ILE A 202 -6.58 -8.61 -4.77
N SER A 203 -6.34 -8.50 -3.47
CA SER A 203 -5.66 -7.36 -2.88
C SER A 203 -4.55 -7.81 -1.95
N LEU A 204 -3.40 -7.11 -1.97
CA LEU A 204 -2.23 -7.44 -1.16
C LEU A 204 -1.69 -6.19 -0.45
N ASP A 205 -1.57 -6.28 0.87
CA ASP A 205 -0.99 -5.23 1.70
C ASP A 205 0.54 -5.24 1.62
N ILE A 206 1.13 -4.21 1.03
CA ILE A 206 2.55 -3.92 1.09
C ILE A 206 2.77 -2.96 2.28
N LYS A 207 3.18 -3.56 3.39
CA LYS A 207 3.37 -2.86 4.67
C LYS A 207 4.55 -1.88 4.58
N PRO A 208 4.49 -0.72 5.26
CA PRO A 208 5.60 0.26 5.32
C PRO A 208 6.95 -0.38 5.67
N LYS A 209 6.96 -1.31 6.62
CA LYS A 209 8.18 -2.04 7.02
C LYS A 209 8.89 -2.78 5.88
N TYR A 210 8.17 -3.18 4.83
CA TYR A 210 8.80 -3.82 3.67
C TYR A 210 9.48 -2.79 2.77
N ILE A 211 8.92 -1.58 2.68
CA ILE A 211 9.51 -0.47 1.92
C ILE A 211 10.75 0.06 2.65
N VAL A 212 10.66 0.24 3.98
CA VAL A 212 11.81 0.66 4.80
C VAL A 212 12.91 -0.41 4.83
N GLY A 213 12.53 -1.69 4.91
CA GLY A 213 13.45 -2.82 4.88
C GLY A 213 13.78 -3.34 3.48
N ALA A 214 13.63 -2.52 2.43
CA ALA A 214 13.86 -2.94 1.07
C ALA A 214 15.31 -3.39 0.84
N GLU A 215 15.48 -4.49 0.10
CA GLU A 215 16.82 -5.01 -0.22
C GLU A 215 17.44 -4.15 -1.32
N TYR A 216 18.66 -3.64 -1.08
CA TYR A 216 19.39 -2.89 -2.09
C TYR A 216 19.87 -3.80 -3.22
N VAL A 217 19.65 -3.37 -4.46
CA VAL A 217 20.11 -4.06 -5.67
C VAL A 217 21.00 -3.11 -6.46
N LYS A 218 22.25 -3.53 -6.61
CA LYS A 218 23.25 -2.92 -7.48
C LYS A 218 23.08 -3.43 -8.91
#